data_AF-A0A837I0B9-F1
#
_entry.id   AF-A0A837I0B9-F1
#
_cell.length_a   1.000
_cell.length_b   1.000
_cell.length_c   1.000
_cell.angle_alpha   90.00
_cell.angle_beta   90.00
_cell.angle_gamma   90.00
#
_symmetry.space_group_name_H-M   'P 1'
#
loop_
_entity.id
_entity.type
_entity.pdbx_description
1 polymer ?
#
loop_
_entity_poly.entity_id
_entity_poly.type
_entity_poly.pdbx_seq_one_letter_code
_entity_poly.pdbx_strand_id
1 'polypeptide(L)'
;MTTLDKIVSLCKRRGFIFPGSEIYGGLGGTWDYGPLGVELKNNIKEAFWQSTVYGRNDVVGIDAAILMNPKVWEASGHVKAFVDPLVECKICHQRFKADQKEDLAGHEKSHQGKKTQWTPSRKFNLLVEAKLGVVEEAKQKVYLRGEITQGVHVNFKNVLDSTRLQIPFGIAQIGKAFRNEINPGNFTFRSREFEQMELQFYIKPEESQARKWYEYWKKERMNWYRTLGMTENKLRFRQHEENERAHYARDAWDIEYDSPFGWK
;
A
#
# COMPACT_ATOMS: atom_id res chain seq x y z
N MET A 1 14.36 7.66 -23.68
CA MET A 1 13.46 6.77 -22.92
C MET A 1 14.25 6.10 -21.83
N THR A 2 13.83 6.31 -20.58
CA THR A 2 14.31 5.57 -19.42
C THR A 2 13.94 4.09 -19.53
N THR A 3 14.54 3.23 -18.70
CA THR A 3 14.13 1.83 -18.61
C THR A 3 12.67 1.70 -18.17
N LEU A 4 12.19 2.60 -17.29
CA LEU A 4 10.79 2.62 -16.88
C LEU A 4 9.85 2.92 -18.07
N ASP A 5 10.19 3.89 -18.92
CA ASP A 5 9.37 4.22 -20.11
C ASP A 5 9.21 3.02 -21.05
N LYS A 6 10.28 2.22 -21.20
CA LYS A 6 10.26 0.99 -22.01
C LYS A 6 9.33 -0.06 -21.41
N ILE A 7 9.34 -0.22 -20.09
CA ILE A 7 8.44 -1.15 -19.36
C ILE A 7 6.99 -0.69 -19.53
N VAL A 8 6.69 0.58 -19.27
CA VAL A 8 5.34 1.16 -19.39
C VAL A 8 4.80 0.98 -20.82
N SER A 9 5.64 1.29 -21.82
CA SER A 9 5.28 1.10 -23.23
C SER A 9 4.98 -0.36 -23.57
N LEU A 10 5.78 -1.30 -23.05
CA LEU A 10 5.57 -2.74 -23.25
C LEU A 10 4.27 -3.20 -22.58
N CYS A 11 4.04 -2.81 -21.33
CA CYS A 11 2.83 -3.16 -20.58
C CYS A 11 1.57 -2.75 -21.34
N LYS A 12 1.54 -1.53 -21.87
CA LYS A 12 0.42 -1.05 -22.68
C LYS A 12 0.28 -1.83 -23.98
N ARG A 13 1.37 -1.96 -24.75
CA ARG A 13 1.35 -2.64 -26.07
C ARG A 13 0.98 -4.13 -26.01
N ARG A 14 1.27 -4.80 -24.89
CA ARG A 14 1.04 -6.23 -24.70
C ARG A 14 -0.17 -6.55 -23.84
N GLY A 15 -0.95 -5.55 -23.43
CA GLY A 15 -2.18 -5.79 -22.67
C GLY A 15 -1.94 -6.25 -21.23
N PHE A 16 -0.89 -5.75 -20.58
CA PHE A 16 -0.67 -5.94 -19.15
C PHE A 16 -1.38 -4.86 -18.34
N ILE A 17 -1.05 -3.58 -18.56
CA ILE A 17 -1.56 -2.47 -17.75
C ILE A 17 -1.87 -1.29 -18.66
N PHE A 18 -3.03 -0.67 -18.43
CA PHE A 18 -3.50 0.54 -19.10
C PHE A 18 -3.71 1.66 -18.06
N PRO A 19 -3.54 2.93 -18.47
CA PRO A 19 -4.01 4.07 -17.66
C PRO A 19 -5.51 3.96 -17.39
N GLY A 20 -5.93 4.14 -16.14
CA GLY A 20 -7.35 4.09 -15.78
C GLY A 20 -8.16 5.17 -16.49
N SER A 21 -9.29 4.79 -17.10
CA SER A 21 -10.17 5.72 -17.85
C SER A 21 -9.48 6.47 -19.00
N GLU A 22 -8.55 5.84 -19.70
CA GLU A 22 -7.67 6.48 -20.71
C GLU A 22 -8.42 7.32 -21.75
N ILE A 23 -9.51 6.80 -22.33
CA ILE A 23 -10.26 7.48 -23.41
C ILE A 23 -10.93 8.79 -22.95
N TYR A 24 -11.04 9.00 -21.64
CA TYR A 24 -11.59 10.21 -21.02
C TYR A 24 -10.51 11.14 -20.45
N GLY A 25 -9.26 10.98 -20.89
CA GLY A 25 -8.12 11.77 -20.42
C GLY A 25 -7.39 11.17 -19.22
N GLY A 26 -7.85 10.01 -18.74
CA GLY A 26 -7.22 9.26 -17.65
C GLY A 26 -7.54 9.80 -16.26
N LEU A 27 -7.39 8.93 -15.25
CA LEU A 27 -7.46 9.30 -13.84
C LEU A 27 -6.13 8.99 -13.15
N GLY A 28 -5.40 10.05 -12.78
CA GLY A 28 -4.05 9.93 -12.22
C GLY A 28 -3.97 8.98 -11.03
N GLY A 29 -3.01 8.06 -11.06
CA GLY A 29 -2.81 7.06 -10.00
C GLY A 29 -3.79 5.88 -10.04
N THR A 30 -4.56 5.70 -11.11
CA THR A 30 -5.41 4.53 -11.31
C THR A 30 -4.98 3.77 -12.57
N TRP A 31 -5.10 2.45 -12.53
CA TRP A 31 -4.56 1.54 -13.54
C TRP A 31 -5.51 0.36 -13.77
N ASP A 32 -5.75 0.03 -15.04
CA ASP A 32 -6.54 -1.13 -15.44
C ASP A 32 -5.62 -2.27 -15.88
N TYR A 33 -5.88 -3.48 -15.39
CA TYR A 33 -5.09 -4.67 -15.77
C TYR A 33 -5.75 -5.35 -16.98
N GLY A 34 -5.04 -5.37 -18.11
CA GLY A 34 -5.50 -5.99 -19.36
C GLY A 34 -5.43 -7.52 -19.35
N PRO A 35 -5.68 -8.18 -20.51
CA PRO A 35 -5.78 -9.64 -20.58
C PRO A 35 -4.56 -10.41 -20.03
N LEU A 36 -3.32 -9.98 -20.32
CA LEU A 36 -2.14 -10.65 -19.76
C LEU A 36 -1.84 -10.18 -18.33
N GLY A 37 -2.23 -8.95 -18.00
CA GLY A 37 -2.01 -8.38 -16.68
C GLY A 37 -2.86 -9.03 -15.61
N VAL A 38 -4.13 -9.34 -15.92
CA VAL A 38 -5.04 -10.00 -14.98
C VAL A 38 -4.57 -11.42 -14.67
N GLU A 39 -4.09 -12.17 -15.67
CA GLU A 39 -3.51 -13.50 -15.48
C GLU A 39 -2.27 -13.46 -14.59
N LEU A 40 -1.31 -12.58 -14.89
CA LEU A 40 -0.11 -12.42 -14.07
C LEU A 40 -0.46 -12.03 -12.63
N LYS A 41 -1.38 -11.09 -12.46
CA LYS A 41 -1.83 -10.63 -11.14
C LYS A 41 -2.53 -11.74 -10.37
N ASN A 42 -3.37 -12.55 -11.02
CA ASN A 42 -4.03 -13.70 -10.40
C ASN A 42 -3.03 -14.77 -9.97
N ASN A 43 -2.06 -15.10 -10.83
CA ASN A 43 -1.01 -16.08 -10.52
C ASN A 43 -0.17 -15.67 -9.31
N ILE A 44 0.15 -14.38 -9.17
CA ILE A 44 0.89 -13.87 -8.00
C ILE A 44 0.06 -13.99 -6.72
N LYS A 45 -1.23 -13.62 -6.77
CA LYS A 45 -2.14 -13.76 -5.61
C LYS A 45 -2.31 -15.22 -5.20
N GLU A 46 -2.47 -16.11 -6.16
CA GLU A 46 -2.56 -17.54 -5.91
C GLU A 46 -1.27 -18.07 -5.30
N ALA A 47 -0.10 -17.73 -5.85
CA ALA A 47 1.19 -18.14 -5.29
C ALA A 47 1.40 -17.66 -3.85
N PHE A 48 0.94 -16.45 -3.51
CA PHE A 48 0.93 -15.97 -2.13
C PHE A 48 0.01 -16.82 -1.26
N TRP A 49 -1.23 -17.03 -1.69
CA TRP A 49 -2.23 -17.77 -0.93
C TRP A 49 -1.84 -19.23 -0.70
N GLN A 50 -1.28 -19.88 -1.71
CA GLN A 50 -0.72 -21.22 -1.62
C GLN A 50 0.41 -21.28 -0.58
N SER A 51 1.37 -20.34 -0.61
CA SER A 51 2.51 -20.35 0.32
C SER A 51 2.15 -19.96 1.76
N THR A 52 1.21 -19.04 1.92
CA THR A 52 0.93 -18.40 3.22
C THR A 52 -0.25 -19.04 3.93
N VAL A 53 -1.24 -19.56 3.19
CA VAL A 53 -2.46 -20.14 3.76
C VAL A 53 -2.46 -21.65 3.57
N TYR A 54 -2.52 -22.17 2.34
CA TYR A 54 -2.68 -23.62 2.12
C TYR A 54 -1.45 -24.44 2.48
N GLY A 55 -0.25 -23.89 2.32
CA GLY A 55 1.01 -24.52 2.70
C GLY A 55 1.28 -24.53 4.20
N ARG A 56 0.33 -24.07 5.02
CA ARG A 56 0.49 -23.88 6.47
C ARG A 56 -0.71 -24.41 7.24
N ASN A 57 -0.46 -24.84 8.47
CA ASN A 57 -1.49 -25.29 9.39
C ASN A 57 -1.82 -24.25 10.48
N ASP A 58 -1.07 -23.15 10.52
CA ASP A 58 -1.15 -22.10 11.52
C ASP A 58 -1.66 -20.77 10.96
N VAL A 59 -2.14 -20.73 9.71
CA VAL A 59 -2.68 -19.51 9.08
C VAL A 59 -4.02 -19.80 8.43
N VAL A 60 -4.99 -18.91 8.65
CA VAL A 60 -6.31 -18.94 7.98
C VAL A 60 -6.54 -17.68 7.18
N GLY A 61 -7.43 -17.75 6.20
CA GLY A 61 -7.79 -16.63 5.33
C GLY A 61 -9.08 -15.93 5.76
N ILE A 62 -9.16 -14.62 5.52
CA ILE A 62 -10.42 -13.87 5.54
C ILE A 62 -10.52 -12.94 4.33
N ASP A 63 -11.74 -12.44 4.06
CA ASP A 63 -11.99 -11.32 3.15
C ASP A 63 -12.96 -10.34 3.83
N ALA A 64 -12.40 -9.27 4.41
CA ALA A 64 -13.19 -8.24 5.07
C ALA A 64 -13.71 -7.22 4.06
N ALA A 65 -14.84 -6.60 4.39
CA ALA A 65 -15.41 -5.51 3.60
C ALA A 65 -14.44 -4.31 3.47
N ILE A 66 -14.53 -3.58 2.35
CA ILE A 66 -13.79 -2.33 2.14
C ILE A 66 -14.36 -1.21 3.03
N LEU A 67 -15.69 -1.10 3.08
CA LEU A 67 -16.37 -0.12 3.90
C LEU A 67 -16.46 -0.63 5.33
N MET A 68 -15.89 0.13 6.26
CA MET A 68 -15.90 -0.18 7.69
C MET A 68 -16.52 0.99 8.46
N ASN A 69 -16.98 0.72 9.68
CA ASN A 69 -17.43 1.78 10.57
C ASN A 69 -16.29 2.79 10.81
N PRO A 70 -16.51 4.12 10.67
CA PRO A 70 -15.48 5.15 10.84
C PRO A 70 -14.68 5.03 12.14
N LYS A 71 -15.32 4.55 13.22
CA LYS A 71 -14.68 4.36 14.53
C LYS A 71 -13.47 3.42 14.48
N VAL A 72 -13.41 2.50 13.51
CA VAL A 72 -12.24 1.62 13.30
C VAL A 72 -11.01 2.44 12.91
N TRP A 73 -11.18 3.45 12.05
CA TRP A 73 -10.10 4.34 11.59
C TRP A 73 -9.70 5.37 12.65
N GLU A 74 -10.64 5.75 13.51
CA GLU A 74 -10.37 6.58 14.68
C GLU A 74 -9.55 5.80 15.73
N ALA A 75 -9.99 4.58 16.07
CA ALA A 75 -9.34 3.73 17.06
C ALA A 75 -7.93 3.29 16.65
N SER A 76 -7.73 3.01 15.36
CA SER A 76 -6.41 2.69 14.80
C SER A 76 -5.52 3.93 14.60
N GLY A 77 -6.02 5.14 14.87
CA GLY A 77 -5.26 6.38 14.75
C GLY A 77 -5.12 6.94 13.34
N HIS A 78 -5.60 6.24 12.31
CA HIS A 78 -5.47 6.66 10.90
C HIS A 78 -6.11 8.03 10.60
N VAL A 79 -7.22 8.37 11.25
CA VAL A 79 -7.86 9.69 11.07
C VAL A 79 -6.93 10.85 11.49
N LYS A 80 -6.03 10.62 12.46
CA LYS A 80 -5.11 11.66 12.98
C LYS A 80 -3.70 11.56 12.40
N ALA A 81 -3.17 10.34 12.27
CA ALA A 81 -1.77 10.09 11.99
C ALA A 81 -1.47 9.74 10.52
N PHE A 82 -2.48 9.35 9.73
CA PHE A 82 -2.30 8.98 8.32
C PHE A 82 -2.32 10.23 7.43
N VAL A 83 -1.35 11.12 7.66
CA VAL A 83 -1.30 12.45 7.06
C VAL A 83 0.05 12.72 6.40
N ASP A 84 0.01 13.32 5.22
CA ASP A 84 1.19 13.84 4.54
C ASP A 84 1.27 15.37 4.67
N PRO A 85 2.48 15.94 4.74
CA PRO A 85 2.66 17.38 4.65
C PRO A 85 2.43 17.84 3.20
N LEU A 86 1.42 18.68 2.97
CA LEU A 86 1.04 19.16 1.65
C LEU A 86 1.37 20.65 1.48
N VAL A 87 2.00 20.98 0.36
CA VAL A 87 2.20 22.35 -0.12
C VAL A 87 1.53 22.53 -1.49
N GLU A 88 1.11 23.75 -1.79
CA GLU A 88 0.51 24.10 -3.08
C GLU A 88 1.34 25.19 -3.76
N CYS A 89 1.60 25.02 -5.05
CA CYS A 89 2.25 26.02 -5.88
C CYS A 89 1.27 27.17 -6.14
N LYS A 90 1.60 28.39 -5.70
CA LYS A 90 0.74 29.58 -5.85
C LYS A 90 0.60 30.06 -7.31
N ILE A 91 1.38 29.50 -8.25
CA ILE A 91 1.32 29.88 -9.67
C ILE A 91 0.30 29.02 -10.42
N CYS A 92 0.30 27.71 -10.20
CA CYS A 92 -0.53 26.76 -10.98
C CYS A 92 -1.46 25.89 -10.12
N HIS A 93 -1.47 26.08 -8.81
CA HIS A 93 -2.29 25.37 -7.83
C HIS A 93 -2.08 23.85 -7.79
N GLN A 94 -1.00 23.34 -8.39
CA GLN A 94 -0.59 21.95 -8.23
C GLN A 94 -0.07 21.70 -6.80
N ARG A 95 -0.40 20.52 -6.27
CA ARG A 95 -0.12 20.12 -4.88
C ARG A 95 0.99 19.10 -4.86
N PHE A 96 1.85 19.21 -3.85
CA PHE A 96 3.04 18.40 -3.68
C PHE A 96 3.21 18.00 -2.22
N LYS A 97 3.84 16.85 -1.98
CA LYS A 97 4.34 16.52 -0.64
C LYS A 97 5.51 17.45 -0.30
N ALA A 98 5.47 18.07 0.87
CA ALA A 98 6.43 19.09 1.29
C ALA A 98 7.83 18.52 1.55
N ASP A 99 7.92 17.24 1.85
CA ASP A 99 9.15 16.49 2.11
C ASP A 99 9.80 15.93 0.83
N GLN A 100 9.06 15.87 -0.29
CA GLN A 100 9.57 15.40 -1.58
C GLN A 100 10.29 16.50 -2.35
N LYS A 101 11.50 16.83 -1.90
CA LYS A 101 12.34 17.91 -2.48
C LYS A 101 12.60 17.74 -3.97
N GLU A 102 12.78 16.51 -4.44
CA GLU A 102 13.03 16.20 -5.86
C GLU A 102 11.82 16.57 -6.73
N ASP A 103 10.61 16.22 -6.28
CA ASP A 103 9.35 16.53 -6.98
C ASP A 103 9.09 18.05 -6.99
N LEU A 104 9.36 18.73 -5.87
CA LEU A 104 9.30 20.20 -5.77
C LEU A 104 10.28 20.85 -6.77
N ALA A 105 11.56 20.47 -6.74
CA ALA A 105 12.58 21.02 -7.62
C ALA A 105 12.31 20.72 -9.11
N GLY A 106 11.75 19.56 -9.41
CA GLY A 106 11.29 19.21 -10.75
C GLY A 106 10.16 20.12 -11.22
N HIS A 107 9.17 20.38 -10.36
CA HIS A 107 8.06 21.27 -10.65
C HIS A 107 8.50 22.72 -10.84
N GLU A 108 9.42 23.23 -10.03
CA GLU A 108 9.90 24.62 -10.13
C GLU A 108 10.49 24.94 -11.52
N LYS A 109 11.13 23.97 -12.17
CA LYS A 109 11.67 24.09 -13.53
C LYS A 109 10.59 24.25 -14.59
N SER A 110 9.35 23.84 -14.32
CA SER A 110 8.23 23.97 -15.27
C SER A 110 7.75 25.41 -15.47
N HIS A 111 8.06 26.32 -14.53
CA HIS A 111 7.59 27.70 -14.54
C HIS A 111 8.48 28.68 -15.33
N GLN A 112 9.32 28.17 -16.24
CA GLN A 112 10.12 28.97 -17.20
C GLN A 112 10.87 30.16 -16.55
N GLY A 113 11.43 29.95 -15.35
CA GLY A 113 12.23 30.97 -14.64
C GLY A 113 11.45 31.88 -13.69
N LYS A 114 10.12 31.74 -13.54
CA LYS A 114 9.39 32.40 -12.46
C LYS A 114 9.72 31.73 -11.12
N LYS A 115 10.04 32.54 -10.11
CA LYS A 115 10.27 32.03 -8.75
C LYS A 115 8.96 31.45 -8.21
N THR A 116 8.92 30.13 -8.07
CA THR A 116 7.77 29.43 -7.52
C THR A 116 7.59 29.83 -6.06
N GLN A 117 6.36 30.13 -5.68
CA GLN A 117 5.98 30.38 -4.30
C GLN A 117 5.08 29.25 -3.81
N TRP A 118 5.38 28.71 -2.65
CA TRP A 118 4.63 27.64 -2.02
C TRP A 118 3.73 28.19 -0.91
N THR A 119 2.57 27.57 -0.69
CA THR A 119 1.77 27.81 0.51
C THR A 119 2.49 27.25 1.75
N PRO A 120 2.14 27.70 2.96
CA PRO A 120 2.53 27.00 4.18
C PRO A 120 2.13 25.52 4.12
N SER A 121 2.98 24.66 4.67
CA SER A 121 2.70 23.23 4.76
C SER A 121 1.48 22.98 5.65
N ARG A 122 0.55 22.16 5.18
CA ARG A 122 -0.63 21.71 5.93
C ARG A 122 -0.71 20.19 5.94
N LYS A 123 -1.28 19.60 7.00
CA LYS A 123 -1.49 18.16 7.08
C LYS A 123 -2.67 17.76 6.20
N PHE A 124 -2.47 16.77 5.34
CA PHE A 124 -3.49 16.21 4.47
C PHE A 124 -3.68 14.72 4.76
N ASN A 125 -4.89 14.31 5.15
CA ASN A 125 -5.16 12.90 5.43
C ASN A 125 -5.27 12.09 4.14
N LEU A 126 -4.59 10.95 4.09
CA LEU A 126 -4.54 10.07 2.92
C LEU A 126 -5.71 9.09 2.83
N LEU A 127 -6.58 8.99 3.84
CA LEU A 127 -7.81 8.21 3.72
C LEU A 127 -8.73 8.84 2.68
N VAL A 128 -9.27 8.00 1.80
CA VAL A 128 -10.27 8.44 0.82
C VAL A 128 -11.63 8.49 1.52
N GLU A 129 -12.18 9.68 1.67
CA GLU A 129 -13.52 9.88 2.22
C GLU A 129 -14.61 9.52 1.20
N ALA A 130 -15.66 8.89 1.68
CA ALA A 130 -16.88 8.60 0.93
C ALA A 130 -18.12 8.91 1.79
N LYS A 131 -19.28 9.00 1.16
CA LYS A 131 -20.56 9.24 1.83
C LYS A 131 -21.50 8.07 1.56
N LEU A 132 -21.99 7.43 2.61
CA LEU A 132 -22.89 6.26 2.54
C LEU A 132 -24.26 6.63 3.10
N GLY A 133 -25.32 6.36 2.34
CA GLY A 133 -26.69 6.64 2.73
C GLY A 133 -27.58 6.99 1.54
N VAL A 134 -28.89 6.84 1.71
CA VAL A 134 -29.89 7.07 0.65
C VAL A 134 -30.30 8.54 0.56
N VAL A 135 -30.45 9.19 1.72
CA VAL A 135 -30.86 10.60 1.82
C VAL A 135 -29.62 11.47 1.80
N GLU A 136 -29.52 12.39 0.85
CA GLU A 136 -28.32 13.21 0.60
C GLU A 136 -27.86 13.98 1.85
N GLU A 137 -28.81 14.55 2.58
CA GLU A 137 -28.59 15.36 3.78
C GLU A 137 -28.21 14.52 5.00
N ALA A 138 -28.49 13.20 4.98
CA ALA A 138 -28.24 12.28 6.10
C ALA A 138 -27.15 11.25 5.78
N LYS A 139 -26.37 11.44 4.71
CA LYS A 139 -25.29 10.50 4.38
C LYS A 139 -24.22 10.49 5.47
N GLN A 140 -23.92 9.30 5.96
CA GLN A 140 -22.84 9.07 6.90
C GLN A 140 -21.50 9.16 6.17
N LYS A 141 -20.56 9.91 6.74
CA LYS A 141 -19.16 9.88 6.30
C LYS A 141 -18.55 8.52 6.61
N VAL A 142 -17.97 7.89 5.60
CA VAL A 142 -17.21 6.64 5.68
C VAL A 142 -15.88 6.81 4.96
N TYR A 143 -15.01 5.82 5.06
CA TYR A 143 -13.72 5.81 4.40
C TYR A 143 -13.57 4.56 3.55
N LEU A 144 -12.96 4.70 2.38
CA LEU A 144 -12.33 3.55 1.73
C LEU A 144 -11.07 3.21 2.52
N ARG A 145 -10.87 1.93 2.82
CA ARG A 145 -9.77 1.48 3.68
C ARG A 145 -8.38 1.84 3.12
N GLY A 146 -7.53 2.42 3.96
CA GLY A 146 -6.14 2.80 3.61
C GLY A 146 -5.14 1.63 3.62
N GLU A 147 -5.54 0.55 4.28
CA GLU A 147 -4.85 -0.72 4.40
C GLU A 147 -5.88 -1.85 4.62
N ILE A 148 -5.47 -3.11 4.48
CA ILE A 148 -6.37 -4.25 4.69
C ILE A 148 -6.28 -4.83 6.12
N THR A 149 -5.19 -4.56 6.85
CA THR A 149 -4.90 -4.99 8.24
C THR A 149 -6.09 -4.85 9.19
N GLN A 150 -6.79 -3.71 9.20
CA GLN A 150 -7.87 -3.48 10.17
C GLN A 150 -9.02 -4.50 10.06
N GLY A 151 -9.28 -5.01 8.86
CA GLY A 151 -10.29 -6.06 8.63
C GLY A 151 -9.98 -7.35 9.38
N VAL A 152 -8.70 -7.67 9.54
CA VAL A 152 -8.21 -8.82 10.32
C VAL A 152 -8.38 -8.57 11.81
N HIS A 153 -7.98 -7.38 12.29
CA HIS A 153 -8.05 -7.06 13.72
C HIS A 153 -9.48 -7.06 14.28
N VAL A 154 -10.44 -6.49 13.55
CA VAL A 154 -11.84 -6.46 14.01
C VAL A 154 -12.48 -7.85 14.01
N ASN A 155 -11.94 -8.80 13.24
CA ASN A 155 -12.41 -10.19 13.15
C ASN A 155 -11.59 -11.18 13.98
N PHE A 156 -10.58 -10.73 14.74
CA PHE A 156 -9.72 -11.61 15.53
C PHE A 156 -10.52 -12.59 16.40
N LYS A 157 -11.51 -12.10 17.14
CA LYS A 157 -12.36 -12.92 18.02
C LYS A 157 -13.24 -13.88 17.21
N ASN A 158 -13.86 -13.42 16.12
CA ASN A 158 -14.69 -14.26 15.25
C ASN A 158 -13.89 -15.42 14.66
N VAL A 159 -12.66 -15.17 14.22
CA VAL A 159 -11.76 -16.20 13.70
C VAL A 159 -11.35 -17.16 14.80
N LEU A 160 -11.01 -16.67 15.99
CA LEU A 160 -10.65 -17.53 17.12
C LEU A 160 -11.82 -18.44 17.55
N ASP A 161 -13.04 -17.91 17.56
CA ASP A 161 -14.24 -18.66 17.96
C ASP A 161 -14.69 -19.70 16.91
N SER A 162 -14.49 -19.41 15.63
CA SER A 162 -14.91 -20.27 14.51
C SER A 162 -13.85 -21.27 14.08
N THR A 163 -12.63 -21.17 14.62
CA THR A 163 -11.52 -22.08 14.33
C THR A 163 -11.03 -22.77 15.60
N ARG A 164 -10.05 -23.68 15.47
CA ARG A 164 -9.39 -24.33 16.61
C ARG A 164 -7.95 -23.87 16.78
N LEU A 165 -7.64 -22.68 16.26
CA LEU A 165 -6.28 -22.15 16.30
C LEU A 165 -5.87 -21.78 17.73
N GLN A 166 -4.59 -21.98 18.02
CA GLN A 166 -3.96 -21.51 19.25
C GLN A 166 -2.75 -20.67 18.89
N ILE A 167 -2.41 -19.72 19.76
CA ILE A 167 -1.22 -18.90 19.58
C ILE A 167 0.03 -19.81 19.59
N PRO A 168 0.92 -19.71 18.59
CA PRO A 168 0.93 -18.72 17.52
C PRO A 168 0.09 -19.11 16.31
N PHE A 169 -0.62 -18.15 15.72
CA PHE A 169 -1.37 -18.33 14.48
C PHE A 169 -1.44 -17.03 13.69
N GLY A 170 -1.77 -17.13 12.40
CA GLY A 170 -1.93 -15.99 11.52
C GLY A 170 -3.30 -15.90 10.87
N ILE A 171 -3.64 -14.69 10.48
CA ILE A 171 -4.79 -14.41 9.62
C ILE A 171 -4.27 -13.65 8.41
N ALA A 172 -4.47 -14.22 7.22
CA ALA A 172 -4.04 -13.63 5.96
C ALA A 172 -5.25 -13.04 5.21
N GLN A 173 -4.98 -12.01 4.41
CA GLN A 173 -5.98 -11.38 3.57
C GLN A 173 -5.33 -10.82 2.30
N ILE A 174 -6.06 -10.90 1.18
CA ILE A 174 -5.74 -10.19 -0.06
C ILE A 174 -6.89 -9.24 -0.34
N GLY A 175 -6.62 -7.98 -0.66
CA GLY A 175 -7.70 -7.06 -0.98
C GLY A 175 -7.25 -5.68 -1.41
N LYS A 176 -8.21 -4.90 -1.91
CA LYS A 176 -7.98 -3.51 -2.33
C LYS A 176 -7.76 -2.58 -1.14
N ALA A 177 -6.87 -1.62 -1.30
CA ALA A 177 -6.68 -0.48 -0.41
C ALA A 177 -6.56 0.81 -1.22
N PHE A 178 -6.86 1.93 -0.58
CA PHE A 178 -7.00 3.22 -1.22
C PHE A 178 -6.21 4.29 -0.46
N ARG A 179 -5.38 5.03 -1.18
CA ARG A 179 -4.62 6.15 -0.61
C ARG A 179 -4.85 7.37 -1.47
N ASN A 180 -5.25 8.48 -0.87
CA ASN A 180 -5.48 9.74 -1.56
C ASN A 180 -4.14 10.42 -1.88
N GLU A 181 -3.31 9.73 -2.68
CA GLU A 181 -1.95 10.11 -3.00
C GLU A 181 -1.93 11.48 -3.69
N ILE A 182 -1.11 12.40 -3.16
CA ILE A 182 -1.06 13.80 -3.60
C ILE A 182 -0.42 13.84 -5.00
N ASN A 183 0.66 13.07 -5.19
CA ASN A 183 1.43 13.02 -6.43
C ASN A 183 1.61 11.56 -6.86
N PRO A 184 0.61 10.97 -7.53
CA PRO A 184 0.78 9.69 -8.19
C PRO A 184 1.94 9.77 -9.20
N GLY A 185 2.72 8.69 -9.31
CA GLY A 185 3.98 8.73 -10.04
C GLY A 185 4.66 7.38 -10.11
N ASN A 186 5.69 7.31 -10.96
CA ASN A 186 6.48 6.09 -11.19
C ASN A 186 5.61 4.86 -11.50
N PHE A 187 4.62 5.02 -12.38
CA PHE A 187 3.70 3.96 -12.80
C PHE A 187 2.92 3.39 -11.60
N THR A 188 2.93 2.07 -11.37
CA THR A 188 2.15 1.42 -10.30
C THR A 188 2.69 1.67 -8.90
N PHE A 189 3.89 2.26 -8.74
CA PHE A 189 4.55 2.45 -7.44
C PHE A 189 3.87 3.49 -6.54
N ARG A 190 3.26 4.54 -7.12
CA ARG A 190 2.44 5.51 -6.38
C ARG A 190 1.05 5.57 -7.01
N SER A 191 0.18 4.70 -6.55
CA SER A 191 -1.21 4.56 -7.02
C SER A 191 -2.20 4.96 -5.93
N ARG A 192 -3.41 5.38 -6.33
CA ARG A 192 -4.51 5.71 -5.41
C ARG A 192 -5.37 4.52 -5.05
N GLU A 193 -5.38 3.51 -5.93
CA GLU A 193 -6.02 2.22 -5.73
C GLU A 193 -5.01 1.13 -6.05
N PHE A 194 -4.88 0.16 -5.15
CA PHE A 194 -3.98 -0.99 -5.32
C PHE A 194 -4.48 -2.17 -4.49
N GLU A 195 -3.87 -3.34 -4.67
CA GLU A 195 -4.13 -4.52 -3.86
C GLU A 195 -2.94 -4.81 -2.95
N GLN A 196 -3.24 -5.29 -1.75
CA GLN A 196 -2.26 -5.74 -0.77
C GLN A 196 -2.46 -7.21 -0.48
N MET A 197 -1.39 -7.86 -0.05
CA MET A 197 -1.37 -9.22 0.48
C MET A 197 -0.72 -9.12 1.86
N GLU A 198 -1.52 -9.25 2.91
CA GLU A 198 -1.06 -9.02 4.29
C GLU A 198 -1.31 -10.27 5.16
N LEU A 199 -0.43 -10.45 6.13
CA LEU A 199 -0.51 -11.49 7.16
C LEU A 199 -0.32 -10.82 8.52
N GLN A 200 -1.29 -10.98 9.41
CA GLN A 200 -1.16 -10.62 10.82
C GLN A 200 -0.91 -11.91 11.60
N PHE A 201 0.32 -12.10 12.07
CA PHE A 201 0.74 -13.29 12.81
C PHE A 201 0.80 -13.00 14.31
N TYR A 202 -0.10 -13.61 15.07
CA TYR A 202 -0.29 -13.42 16.51
C TYR A 202 0.56 -14.39 17.30
N ILE A 203 1.29 -13.86 18.27
CA ILE A 203 2.25 -14.60 19.10
C ILE A 203 2.04 -14.26 20.58
N LYS A 204 2.68 -15.01 21.48
CA LYS A 204 2.76 -14.63 22.89
C LYS A 204 3.61 -13.35 23.02
N PRO A 205 3.33 -12.48 24.01
CA PRO A 205 3.99 -11.17 24.15
C PRO A 205 5.44 -11.24 24.64
N GLU A 206 6.05 -12.42 24.69
CA GLU A 206 7.41 -12.65 25.15
C GLU A 206 8.42 -12.18 24.10
N GLU A 207 9.47 -11.45 24.52
CA GLU A 207 10.49 -10.92 23.61
C GLU A 207 11.18 -12.02 22.79
N SER A 208 11.41 -13.18 23.40
CA SER A 208 12.00 -14.34 22.74
C SER A 208 11.12 -14.88 21.61
N GLN A 209 9.79 -14.90 21.79
CA GLN A 209 8.84 -15.27 20.74
C GLN A 209 8.80 -14.23 19.64
N ALA A 210 8.78 -12.94 20.00
CA ALA A 210 8.76 -11.85 19.05
C ALA A 210 9.99 -11.90 18.14
N ARG A 211 11.20 -12.00 18.69
CA ARG A 211 12.43 -12.12 17.91
C ARG A 211 12.44 -13.37 17.02
N LYS A 212 12.03 -14.53 17.56
CA LYS A 212 11.97 -15.79 16.81
C LYS A 212 11.08 -15.67 15.57
N TRP A 213 9.84 -15.23 15.76
CA TRP A 213 8.86 -15.17 14.68
C TRP A 213 9.13 -14.04 13.70
N TYR A 214 9.67 -12.91 14.16
CA TYR A 214 10.05 -11.80 13.30
C TYR A 214 11.17 -12.18 12.32
N GLU A 215 12.24 -12.81 12.82
CA GLU A 215 13.33 -13.28 11.97
C GLU A 215 12.89 -14.44 11.05
N TYR A 216 12.01 -15.32 11.53
CA TYR A 216 11.38 -16.34 10.69
C TYR A 216 10.65 -15.72 9.51
N TRP A 217 9.72 -14.78 9.76
CA TRP A 217 8.90 -14.18 8.72
C TRP A 217 9.72 -13.32 7.75
N LYS A 218 10.73 -12.58 8.22
CA LYS A 218 11.68 -11.86 7.35
C LYS A 218 12.32 -12.81 6.35
N LYS A 219 12.94 -13.89 6.83
CA LYS A 219 13.61 -14.89 5.98
C LYS A 219 12.62 -15.58 5.04
N GLU A 220 11.47 -15.96 5.57
CA GLU A 220 10.41 -16.65 4.83
C GLU A 220 9.88 -15.80 3.66
N ARG A 221 9.66 -14.50 3.87
CA ARG A 221 9.18 -13.59 2.81
C ARG A 221 10.25 -13.27 1.78
N MET A 222 11.52 -13.11 2.19
CA MET A 222 12.63 -12.98 1.24
C MET A 222 12.77 -14.23 0.37
N ASN A 223 12.66 -15.42 0.96
CA ASN A 223 12.71 -16.68 0.23
C ASN A 223 11.56 -16.81 -0.77
N TRP A 224 10.35 -16.40 -0.40
CA TRP A 224 9.19 -16.43 -1.31
C TRP A 224 9.43 -15.59 -2.57
N TYR A 225 10.02 -14.39 -2.47
CA TYR A 225 10.38 -13.64 -3.68
C TYR A 225 11.42 -14.36 -4.55
N ARG A 226 12.38 -15.05 -3.93
CA ARG A 226 13.39 -15.84 -4.65
C ARG A 226 12.78 -17.03 -5.38
N THR A 227 11.79 -17.71 -4.79
CA THR A 227 11.10 -18.82 -5.47
C THR A 227 10.28 -18.35 -6.67
N LEU A 228 9.89 -17.07 -6.71
CA LEU A 228 9.26 -16.43 -7.87
C LEU A 228 10.26 -15.97 -8.95
N GLY A 229 11.56 -16.27 -8.76
CA GLY A 229 12.61 -15.97 -9.74
C GLY A 229 13.31 -14.62 -9.54
N MET A 230 13.07 -13.91 -8.43
CA MET A 230 13.86 -12.71 -8.11
C MET A 230 15.26 -13.06 -7.64
N THR A 231 16.25 -12.31 -8.11
CA THR A 231 17.68 -12.56 -7.83
C THR A 231 18.17 -11.80 -6.61
N GLU A 232 19.19 -12.33 -5.92
CA GLU A 232 19.72 -11.72 -4.69
C GLU A 232 20.31 -10.32 -4.90
N ASN A 233 20.87 -10.05 -6.08
CA ASN A 233 21.40 -8.71 -6.40
C ASN A 233 20.29 -7.67 -6.65
N LYS A 234 19.03 -8.08 -6.76
CA LYS A 234 17.88 -7.21 -6.97
C LYS A 234 17.00 -7.02 -5.74
N LEU A 235 17.30 -7.74 -4.65
CA LEU A 235 16.54 -7.67 -3.40
C LEU A 235 17.45 -7.33 -2.23
N ARG A 236 16.98 -6.47 -1.33
CA ARG A 236 17.68 -6.21 -0.06
C ARG A 236 16.70 -6.02 1.08
N PHE A 237 17.20 -6.23 2.30
CA PHE A 237 16.53 -5.76 3.50
C PHE A 237 16.97 -4.33 3.80
N ARG A 238 16.01 -3.46 4.15
CA ARG A 238 16.28 -2.13 4.69
C ARG A 238 15.54 -1.95 6.00
N GLN A 239 16.25 -1.68 7.09
CA GLN A 239 15.63 -1.35 8.35
C GLN A 239 15.11 0.10 8.31
N HIS A 240 13.95 0.35 8.90
CA HIS A 240 13.41 1.70 9.04
C HIS A 240 14.27 2.51 10.02
N GLU A 241 14.49 3.79 9.69
CA GLU A 241 15.07 4.73 10.64
C GLU A 241 14.05 5.08 11.74
N GLU A 242 14.54 5.61 12.88
CA GLU A 242 13.70 5.86 14.06
C GLU A 242 12.55 6.86 13.79
N ASN A 243 12.77 7.81 12.89
CA ASN A 243 11.81 8.83 12.43
C ASN A 243 10.91 8.36 11.28
N GLU A 244 11.23 7.25 10.60
CA GLU A 244 10.41 6.64 9.54
C GLU A 244 9.45 5.58 10.09
N ARG A 245 9.82 4.95 11.20
CA ARG A 245 9.07 3.85 11.80
C ARG A 245 7.66 4.31 12.21
N ALA A 246 6.66 3.50 11.85
CA ALA A 246 5.29 3.75 12.25
C ALA A 246 5.16 3.82 13.79
N HIS A 247 4.29 4.72 14.28
CA HIS A 247 4.12 5.01 15.71
C HIS A 247 3.76 3.79 16.59
N TYR A 248 3.23 2.73 15.99
CA TYR A 248 2.87 1.47 16.67
C TYR A 248 3.93 0.36 16.53
N ALA A 249 4.98 0.56 15.73
CA ALA A 249 5.95 -0.48 15.41
C ALA A 249 7.16 -0.43 16.35
N ARG A 250 7.52 -1.58 16.91
CA ARG A 250 8.75 -1.75 17.70
C ARG A 250 9.99 -1.90 16.81
N ASP A 251 9.86 -2.64 15.70
CA ASP A 251 10.88 -2.82 14.66
C ASP A 251 10.18 -2.98 13.30
N ALA A 252 10.83 -2.53 12.24
CA ALA A 252 10.28 -2.55 10.88
C ALA A 252 11.41 -2.68 9.85
N TRP A 253 11.20 -3.60 8.89
CA TRP A 253 12.13 -3.88 7.81
C TRP A 253 11.36 -4.00 6.51
N ASP A 254 11.84 -3.31 5.49
CA ASP A 254 11.35 -3.44 4.12
C ASP A 254 12.18 -4.48 3.36
N ILE A 255 11.52 -5.21 2.46
CA ILE A 255 12.19 -5.89 1.36
C ILE A 255 12.09 -4.96 0.16
N GLU A 256 13.22 -4.36 -0.21
CA GLU A 256 13.28 -3.43 -1.34
C GLU A 256 13.78 -4.13 -2.60
N TYR A 257 13.26 -3.70 -3.74
CA TYR A 257 13.67 -4.11 -5.07
C TYR A 257 14.45 -3.00 -5.78
N ASP A 258 15.55 -3.35 -6.44
CA ASP A 258 16.36 -2.43 -7.24
C ASP A 258 15.65 -2.11 -8.59
N SER A 259 14.75 -1.14 -8.51
CA SER A 259 13.91 -0.67 -9.61
C SER A 259 14.67 0.24 -10.58
N PRO A 260 14.12 0.54 -11.78
CA PRO A 260 14.75 1.45 -12.75
C PRO A 260 15.07 2.87 -12.25
N PHE A 261 14.56 3.25 -11.08
CA PHE A 261 14.74 4.57 -10.46
C PHE A 261 15.22 4.43 -8.99
N GLY A 262 15.90 3.33 -8.67
CA GLY A 262 16.53 3.06 -7.38
C GLY A 262 15.74 2.09 -6.50
N TRP A 263 16.25 1.87 -5.30
CA TRP A 263 15.66 0.94 -4.32
C TRP A 263 14.31 1.47 -3.81
N LYS A 264 13.31 0.59 -3.85
CA LYS A 264 11.93 0.84 -3.38
C LYS A 264 11.30 -0.39 -2.79
#